data_AF-A0A7V8BU81-F1
#
_entry.id   AF-A0A7V8BU81-F1
#
_cell.length_a   1.000
_cell.length_b   1.000
_cell.length_c   1.000
_cell.angle_alpha   90.00
_cell.angle_beta   90.00
_cell.angle_gamma   90.00
#
_symmetry.space_group_name_H-M   'P 1'
#
loop_
_entity.id
_entity.type
_entity.pdbx_description
1 polymer ?
#
loop_
_entity_poly.entity_id
_entity_poly.type
_entity_poly.pdbx_seq_one_letter_code
_entity_poly.pdbx_strand_id
1 'polypeptide(L)'
;MNLELVTELPDDYEAFRYYVEDYDELSDSELDALVEEIAAPIIKAVDCTQCANCCRSLDVYLTPGDAERLSQGVLIPLSEIIDHPRAEMEGEWGVFKQQPCAFLNEKLCSVYEHRPTSCREYPAFTPDFRWLLGDLLGGVGICPIIYHTIEELKKRLKW
;
A
#
# COMPACT_ATOMS: atom_id res chain seq x y z
N MET A 1 -14.19 6.15 14.62
CA MET A 1 -14.13 6.94 13.37
C MET A 1 -14.33 5.95 12.25
N ASN A 2 -15.54 5.87 11.71
CA ASN A 2 -15.81 5.04 10.54
C ASN A 2 -15.12 5.71 9.36
N LEU A 3 -14.03 5.12 8.87
CA LEU A 3 -13.49 5.46 7.56
C LEU A 3 -14.45 4.84 6.56
N GLU A 4 -15.42 5.64 6.09
CA GLU A 4 -16.11 5.31 4.85
C GLU A 4 -15.04 5.26 3.76
N LEU A 5 -14.94 4.10 3.09
CA LEU A 5 -14.09 3.94 1.91
C LEU A 5 -14.52 5.04 0.92
N VAL A 6 -13.59 5.94 0.60
CA VAL A 6 -13.81 7.00 -0.38
C VAL A 6 -14.03 6.30 -1.73
N THR A 7 -15.29 6.23 -2.17
CA THR A 7 -15.70 5.50 -3.38
C THR A 7 -15.32 6.21 -4.67
N GLU A 8 -14.99 7.50 -4.59
CA GLU A 8 -14.55 8.33 -5.71
C GLU A 8 -13.35 9.16 -5.26
N LEU A 9 -12.22 9.02 -5.96
CA LEU A 9 -11.08 9.91 -5.81
C LEU A 9 -11.56 11.35 -6.05
N PRO A 10 -11.32 12.29 -5.12
CA PRO A 10 -11.65 13.69 -5.36
C PRO A 10 -11.08 14.14 -6.71
N ASP A 11 -11.85 14.92 -7.47
CA ASP A 11 -11.51 15.38 -8.83
C ASP A 11 -10.05 15.89 -8.96
N ASP A 12 -9.52 16.51 -7.90
CA ASP A 12 -8.15 17.01 -7.82
C ASP A 12 -7.08 15.91 -7.95
N TYR A 13 -7.28 14.73 -7.34
CA TYR A 13 -6.30 13.63 -7.42
C TYR A 13 -6.33 12.95 -8.78
N GLU A 14 -7.51 12.81 -9.39
CA GLU A 14 -7.62 12.25 -10.73
C GLU A 14 -7.00 13.20 -11.77
N ALA A 15 -7.25 14.51 -11.65
CA ALA A 15 -6.59 15.50 -12.48
C ALA A 15 -5.06 15.50 -12.30
N PHE A 16 -4.59 15.35 -11.05
CA PHE A 16 -3.17 15.23 -10.77
C PHE A 16 -2.55 13.95 -11.37
N ARG A 17 -3.28 12.83 -11.41
CA ARG A 17 -2.83 11.60 -12.08
C ARG A 17 -2.51 11.87 -13.54
N TYR A 18 -3.47 12.43 -14.29
CA TYR A 18 -3.27 12.77 -15.69
C TYR A 18 -2.13 13.76 -15.91
N TYR A 19 -2.00 14.75 -15.02
CA TYR A 19 -0.89 15.69 -15.06
C TYR A 19 0.46 14.99 -14.94
N VAL A 20 0.61 14.04 -14.00
CA VAL A 20 1.85 13.27 -13.84
C VAL A 20 2.06 12.30 -15.01
N GLU A 21 1.02 11.74 -15.61
CA GLU A 21 1.16 10.89 -16.80
C GLU A 21 1.78 11.64 -17.98
N ASP A 22 1.35 12.88 -18.21
CA ASP A 22 1.84 13.73 -19.30
C ASP A 22 3.09 14.56 -18.93
N TYR A 23 3.58 14.47 -17.68
CA TYR A 23 4.69 15.30 -17.20
C TYR A 23 6.05 14.87 -17.79
N ASP A 24 6.53 15.54 -18.81
CA ASP A 24 7.74 15.16 -19.56
C ASP A 24 9.03 15.85 -19.11
N GLU A 25 8.98 16.75 -18.11
CA GLU A 25 10.19 17.43 -17.60
C GLU A 25 11.14 16.50 -16.82
N LEU A 26 10.65 15.36 -16.34
CA LEU A 26 11.44 14.33 -15.67
C LEU A 26 11.24 12.99 -16.38
N SER A 27 12.30 12.21 -16.55
CA SER A 27 12.19 10.79 -16.92
C SER A 27 11.58 9.95 -15.79
N ASP A 28 11.16 8.72 -16.08
CA ASP A 28 10.58 7.82 -15.06
C ASP A 28 11.55 7.55 -13.91
N SER A 29 12.84 7.37 -14.20
CA SER A 29 13.85 7.15 -13.17
C SER A 29 14.13 8.40 -12.33
N GLU A 30 14.03 9.60 -12.92
CA GLU A 30 14.15 10.86 -12.19
C GLU A 30 12.92 11.12 -11.31
N LEU A 31 11.73 10.74 -11.78
CA LEU A 31 10.50 10.82 -11.00
C LEU A 31 10.50 9.82 -9.83
N ASP A 32 10.92 8.58 -10.06
CA ASP A 32 11.13 7.59 -9.00
C ASP A 32 12.10 8.13 -7.92
N ALA A 33 13.25 8.67 -8.34
CA ALA A 33 14.23 9.25 -7.42
C ALA A 33 13.67 10.44 -6.62
N LEU A 34 12.88 11.32 -7.26
CA LEU A 34 12.23 12.44 -6.59
C LEU A 34 11.20 11.96 -5.56
N VAL A 35 10.38 10.96 -5.90
CA VAL A 35 9.37 10.43 -4.98
C VAL A 35 10.03 9.71 -3.81
N GLU A 36 11.10 8.96 -4.03
CA GLU A 36 11.89 8.36 -2.94
C GLU A 36 12.50 9.43 -2.02
N GLU A 37 13.05 10.52 -2.57
CA GLU A 37 13.55 11.67 -1.79
C GLU A 37 12.46 12.24 -0.87
N ILE A 38 11.24 12.42 -1.40
CA ILE A 38 10.09 12.96 -0.67
C ILE A 38 9.58 11.97 0.38
N ALA A 39 9.42 10.70 0.00
CA ALA A 39 8.80 9.67 0.83
C ALA A 39 9.68 9.26 2.01
N ALA A 40 11.00 9.19 1.83
CA ALA A 40 11.94 8.72 2.87
C ALA A 40 11.79 9.44 4.24
N PRO A 41 11.80 10.79 4.33
CA PRO A 41 11.60 11.47 5.60
C PRO A 41 10.17 11.30 6.15
N ILE A 42 9.15 11.16 5.30
CA ILE A 42 7.75 10.98 5.70
C ILE A 42 7.55 9.58 6.30
N ILE A 43 8.05 8.54 5.64
CA ILE A 43 8.03 7.16 6.12
C ILE A 43 8.68 7.07 7.50
N LYS A 44 9.81 7.77 7.70
CA LYS A 44 10.50 7.81 9.01
C LYS A 44 9.70 8.54 10.09
N ALA A 45 8.88 9.51 9.74
CA ALA A 45 8.09 10.31 10.68
C ALA A 45 6.77 9.64 11.09
N VAL A 46 6.26 8.72 10.28
CA VAL A 46 4.97 8.05 10.52
C VAL A 46 5.18 6.68 11.16
N ASP A 47 4.68 6.51 12.39
CA ASP A 47 4.59 5.18 13.01
C ASP A 47 3.32 4.46 12.50
N CYS A 48 3.49 3.60 11.49
CA CYS A 48 2.40 2.83 10.89
C CYS A 48 1.73 1.85 11.88
N THR A 49 2.40 1.51 12.99
CA THR A 49 1.85 0.64 14.04
C THR A 49 0.82 1.35 14.92
N GLN A 50 0.61 2.66 14.73
CA GLN A 50 -0.38 3.43 15.49
C GLN A 50 -1.73 3.59 14.80
N CYS A 51 -1.81 3.51 13.47
CA CYS A 51 -3.07 3.68 12.73
C CYS A 51 -3.70 2.34 12.33
N ALA A 52 -2.88 1.40 11.84
CA ALA A 52 -3.32 0.12 11.28
C ALA A 52 -4.40 0.21 10.19
N ASN A 53 -4.51 1.35 9.49
CA ASN A 53 -5.56 1.57 8.49
C ASN A 53 -5.46 0.55 7.34
N CYS A 54 -4.25 0.25 6.85
CA CYS A 54 -4.04 -0.78 5.83
C CYS A 54 -4.53 -2.15 6.30
N CYS A 55 -4.23 -2.54 7.54
CA CYS A 55 -4.69 -3.81 8.12
C CYS A 55 -6.22 -3.91 8.28
N ARG A 56 -6.93 -2.77 8.29
CA ARG A 56 -8.39 -2.72 8.42
C ARG A 56 -9.12 -2.80 7.09
N SER A 57 -8.48 -2.37 6.00
CA SER A 57 -9.20 -1.98 4.80
C SER A 57 -8.59 -2.45 3.48
N LEU A 58 -7.34 -2.92 3.46
CA LEU A 58 -6.69 -3.39 2.24
C LEU A 58 -6.75 -4.90 2.12
N ASP A 59 -6.94 -5.36 0.88
CA ASP A 59 -6.72 -6.75 0.51
C ASP A 59 -5.22 -7.01 0.49
N VAL A 60 -4.84 -8.16 1.05
CA VAL A 60 -3.44 -8.58 1.16
C VAL A 60 -3.23 -9.79 0.29
N TYR A 61 -2.62 -9.54 -0.87
CA TYR A 61 -2.16 -10.55 -1.80
C TYR A 61 -0.83 -11.13 -1.31
N LEU A 62 -0.69 -12.44 -1.48
CA LEU A 62 0.40 -13.24 -0.96
C LEU A 62 1.14 -13.90 -2.11
N THR A 63 2.46 -13.89 -2.02
CA THR A 63 3.33 -14.72 -2.84
C THR A 63 3.51 -16.12 -2.21
N PRO A 64 4.06 -17.11 -2.94
CA PRO A 64 4.42 -18.39 -2.33
C PRO A 64 5.39 -18.23 -1.15
N GLY A 65 6.33 -17.27 -1.22
CA GLY A 65 7.25 -16.97 -0.13
C GLY A 65 6.56 -16.37 1.10
N ASP A 66 5.45 -15.65 0.92
CA ASP A 66 4.64 -15.16 2.04
C ASP A 66 3.96 -16.31 2.78
N ALA A 67 3.48 -17.32 2.05
CA ALA A 67 2.90 -18.52 2.65
C ALA A 67 3.90 -19.25 3.55
N GLU A 68 5.13 -19.42 3.07
CA GLU A 68 6.21 -20.03 3.85
C GLU A 68 6.53 -19.22 5.10
N ARG A 69 6.69 -17.89 4.98
CA ARG A 69 6.94 -17.00 6.14
C ARG A 69 5.82 -17.04 7.15
N LEU A 70 4.57 -16.91 6.70
CA LEU A 70 3.39 -16.93 7.57
C LEU A 70 3.29 -18.25 8.32
N SER A 71 3.56 -19.39 7.66
CA SER A 71 3.49 -20.73 8.27
C SER A 71 4.37 -20.89 9.51
N GLN A 72 5.42 -20.08 9.65
CA GLN A 72 6.32 -20.09 10.80
C GLN A 72 5.75 -19.35 12.02
N GLY A 73 4.79 -18.43 11.83
CA GLY A 73 4.24 -17.58 12.88
C GLY A 73 2.78 -17.86 13.25
N VAL A 74 2.04 -18.56 12.39
CA VAL A 74 0.61 -18.82 12.62
C VAL A 74 0.38 -20.12 13.41
N LEU A 75 -0.64 -20.11 14.28
CA LEU A 75 -1.07 -21.29 15.04
C LEU A 75 -2.28 -21.99 14.43
N ILE A 76 -2.78 -21.48 13.30
CA ILE A 76 -3.95 -22.01 12.58
C ILE A 76 -3.54 -22.41 11.15
N PRO A 77 -4.24 -23.38 10.53
CA PRO A 77 -4.00 -23.74 9.15
C PRO A 77 -4.17 -22.55 8.19
N LEU A 78 -3.23 -22.39 7.25
CA LEU A 78 -3.30 -21.35 6.22
C LEU A 78 -4.59 -21.40 5.40
N SER A 79 -5.15 -22.60 5.18
CA SER A 79 -6.43 -22.80 4.50
C SER A 79 -7.62 -22.15 5.20
N GLU A 80 -7.52 -21.81 6.49
CA GLU A 80 -8.59 -21.11 7.21
C GLU A 80 -8.61 -19.61 6.89
N ILE A 81 -7.45 -19.03 6.57
CA ILE A 81 -7.27 -17.58 6.42
C ILE A 81 -7.00 -17.12 4.99
N ILE A 82 -6.65 -18.03 4.08
CA ILE A 82 -6.27 -17.70 2.70
C ILE A 82 -7.29 -18.22 1.70
N ASP A 83 -7.62 -17.37 0.74
CA ASP A 83 -8.44 -17.62 -0.43
C ASP A 83 -7.53 -17.79 -1.65
N HIS A 84 -7.32 -19.02 -2.08
CA HIS A 84 -6.55 -19.32 -3.30
C HIS A 84 -7.31 -18.93 -4.59
N PRO A 85 -8.62 -19.21 -4.74
CA PRO A 85 -9.38 -18.80 -5.92
C PRO A 85 -9.35 -17.31 -6.25
N ARG A 86 -9.14 -16.44 -5.26
CA ARG A 86 -9.02 -14.97 -5.46
C ARG A 86 -7.65 -14.50 -5.97
N ALA A 87 -6.67 -15.39 -6.11
CA ALA A 87 -5.41 -15.05 -6.78
C ALA A 87 -5.64 -15.02 -8.30
N GLU A 88 -5.46 -13.86 -8.90
CA GLU A 88 -5.78 -13.63 -10.31
C GLU A 88 -4.54 -13.33 -11.17
N MET A 89 -3.45 -12.87 -10.54
CA MET A 89 -2.22 -12.49 -11.25
C MET A 89 -1.12 -13.56 -11.17
N GLU A 90 -0.26 -13.59 -12.19
CA GLU A 90 0.92 -14.44 -12.18
C GLU A 90 1.86 -14.06 -11.01
N GLY A 91 2.22 -15.04 -10.19
CA GLY A 91 3.03 -14.84 -8.98
C GLY A 91 2.21 -14.70 -7.69
N GLU A 92 0.89 -14.53 -7.78
CA GLU A 92 0.01 -14.59 -6.62
C GLU A 92 -0.27 -16.05 -6.22
N TRP A 93 -0.22 -16.30 -4.91
CA TRP A 93 -0.51 -17.59 -4.30
C TRP A 93 -1.87 -17.61 -3.61
N GLY A 94 -2.33 -16.46 -3.10
CA GLY A 94 -3.63 -16.34 -2.46
C GLY A 94 -3.86 -14.95 -1.88
N VAL A 95 -5.07 -14.71 -1.40
CA VAL A 95 -5.48 -13.46 -0.76
C VAL A 95 -5.99 -13.75 0.64
N PHE A 96 -5.77 -12.87 1.61
CA PHE A 96 -6.46 -13.03 2.90
C PHE A 96 -8.00 -12.97 2.72
N LYS A 97 -8.71 -13.89 3.37
CA LYS A 97 -10.17 -14.05 3.20
C LYS A 97 -11.01 -12.87 3.69
N GLN A 98 -10.52 -12.09 4.66
CA GLN A 98 -11.32 -11.10 5.36
C GLN A 98 -10.57 -9.82 5.67
N GLN A 99 -11.34 -8.74 5.73
CA GLN A 99 -10.99 -7.44 6.28
C GLN A 99 -11.94 -7.12 7.45
N PRO A 100 -11.47 -6.56 8.57
CA PRO A 100 -10.07 -6.36 8.95
C PRO A 100 -9.28 -7.68 8.95
N CYS A 101 -7.97 -7.58 8.70
CA CYS A 101 -7.07 -8.72 8.66
C CYS A 101 -7.19 -9.57 9.94
N ALA A 102 -7.23 -10.90 9.79
CA ALA A 102 -7.37 -11.85 10.90
C ALA A 102 -6.22 -11.75 11.93
N PHE A 103 -5.08 -11.18 11.56
CA PHE A 103 -3.93 -10.97 12.44
C PHE A 103 -3.91 -9.60 13.11
N LEU A 104 -4.86 -8.72 12.84
CA LEU A 104 -4.89 -7.40 13.47
C LEU A 104 -5.32 -7.54 14.93
N ASN A 105 -4.40 -7.25 15.86
CA ASN A 105 -4.68 -7.14 17.28
C ASN A 105 -4.58 -5.66 17.71
N GLU A 106 -5.73 -5.03 17.92
CA GLU A 106 -5.90 -3.58 18.10
C GLU A 106 -5.29 -2.78 16.94
N LYS A 107 -3.98 -2.53 16.99
CA LYS A 107 -3.21 -1.77 16.00
C LYS A 107 -1.96 -2.50 15.50
N LEU A 108 -1.61 -3.64 16.10
CA LEU A 108 -0.40 -4.38 15.77
C LEU A 108 -0.75 -5.77 15.24
N CYS A 109 -0.01 -6.21 14.25
CA CYS A 109 -0.15 -7.57 13.72
C CYS A 109 0.34 -8.59 14.76
N SER A 110 -0.47 -9.61 15.04
CA SER A 110 -0.10 -10.71 15.94
C SER A 110 1.05 -11.57 15.40
N VAL A 111 1.31 -11.49 14.09
CA VAL A 111 2.43 -12.15 13.39
C VAL A 111 3.37 -11.13 12.74
N TYR A 112 3.64 -10.01 13.42
CA TYR A 112 4.38 -8.87 12.87
C TYR A 112 5.71 -9.24 12.20
N GLU A 113 6.49 -10.14 12.81
CA GLU A 113 7.76 -10.63 12.30
C GLU A 113 7.64 -11.56 11.08
N HIS A 114 6.44 -12.10 10.84
CA HIS A 114 6.12 -13.02 9.74
C HIS A 114 5.17 -12.40 8.70
N ARG A 115 4.97 -11.08 8.76
CA ARG A 115 4.09 -10.36 7.82
C ARG A 115 4.45 -10.62 6.36
N PRO A 116 3.46 -10.61 5.46
CA PRO A 116 3.66 -10.67 4.02
C PRO A 116 4.53 -9.52 3.49
N THR A 117 5.14 -9.69 2.33
CA THR A 117 5.92 -8.69 1.61
C THR A 117 5.11 -7.42 1.38
N SER A 118 3.87 -7.57 0.88
CA SER A 118 2.93 -6.45 0.69
C SER A 118 2.69 -5.66 1.98
N CYS A 119 2.62 -6.31 3.15
CA CYS A 119 2.48 -5.63 4.44
C CYS A 119 3.77 -4.97 4.95
N ARG A 120 4.95 -5.38 4.48
CA ARG A 120 6.25 -4.81 4.88
C ARG A 120 6.63 -3.60 4.04
N GLU A 121 6.32 -3.68 2.76
CA GLU A 121 6.73 -2.70 1.76
C GLU A 121 5.68 -1.61 1.57
N TYR A 122 4.45 -1.80 2.07
CA TYR A 122 3.40 -0.80 1.91
C TYR A 122 3.65 0.49 2.71
N PRO A 123 3.50 1.68 2.09
CA PRO A 123 3.27 1.90 0.66
C PRO A 123 4.58 1.80 -0.14
N ALA A 124 4.52 1.12 -1.29
CA ALA A 124 5.60 1.07 -2.26
C ALA A 124 5.36 2.12 -3.34
N PHE A 125 6.30 3.05 -3.51
CA PHE A 125 6.20 4.13 -4.49
C PHE A 125 6.96 3.83 -5.79
N THR A 126 7.89 2.87 -5.75
CA THR A 126 8.81 2.52 -6.84
C THR A 126 8.97 0.98 -6.90
N PRO A 127 9.45 0.42 -8.03
CA PRO A 127 9.78 1.09 -9.29
C PRO A 127 8.54 1.51 -10.09
N ASP A 128 8.70 2.48 -10.99
CA ASP A 128 7.69 2.95 -11.95
C ASP A 128 6.52 3.69 -11.28
N PHE A 129 6.82 4.77 -10.55
CA PHE A 129 5.83 5.59 -9.84
C PHE A 129 4.65 6.03 -10.71
N ARG A 130 4.88 6.38 -12.00
CA ARG A 130 3.78 6.77 -12.90
C ARG A 130 2.76 5.67 -13.07
N TRP A 131 3.21 4.44 -13.22
CA TRP A 131 2.34 3.27 -13.37
C TRP A 131 1.60 2.98 -12.07
N LEU A 132 2.30 3.09 -10.93
CA LEU A 132 1.74 2.87 -9.59
C LEU A 132 0.80 3.99 -9.11
N LEU A 133 0.85 5.17 -9.73
CA LEU A 133 0.17 6.36 -9.20
C LEU A 133 -1.33 6.15 -9.04
N GLY A 134 -1.99 5.48 -9.98
CA GLY A 134 -3.43 5.18 -9.88
C GLY A 134 -3.77 4.41 -8.60
N ASP A 135 -3.04 3.33 -8.33
CA ASP A 135 -3.24 2.50 -7.12
C ASP A 135 -2.86 3.25 -5.84
N LEU A 136 -1.77 4.03 -5.89
CA LEU A 136 -1.34 4.86 -4.77
C LEU A 136 -2.39 5.90 -4.40
N LEU A 137 -3.02 6.55 -5.38
CA LEU A 137 -4.07 7.53 -5.14
C LEU A 137 -5.26 6.92 -4.39
N GLY A 138 -5.66 5.68 -4.71
CA GLY A 138 -6.66 4.95 -3.93
C GLY A 138 -6.30 4.79 -2.44
N GLY A 139 -5.00 4.81 -2.12
CA GLY A 139 -4.47 4.76 -0.76
C GLY A 139 -4.40 6.10 -0.03
N VAL A 140 -4.63 7.25 -0.67
CA VAL A 140 -4.51 8.59 -0.06
C VAL A 140 -5.44 8.76 1.14
N GLY A 141 -6.68 8.28 1.05
CA GLY A 141 -7.64 8.31 2.17
C GLY A 141 -7.34 7.31 3.28
N ILE A 142 -6.40 6.39 3.06
CA ILE A 142 -6.10 5.26 3.96
C ILE A 142 -4.78 5.51 4.70
N CYS A 143 -3.74 5.92 3.98
CA CYS A 143 -2.38 5.95 4.49
C CYS A 143 -1.85 7.39 4.57
N PRO A 144 -1.49 7.89 5.77
CA PRO A 144 -0.92 9.23 5.90
C PRO A 144 0.42 9.40 5.17
N ILE A 145 1.19 8.31 4.99
CA ILE A 145 2.43 8.34 4.20
C ILE A 145 2.11 8.70 2.75
N ILE A 146 1.14 8.02 2.14
CA ILE A 146 0.71 8.30 0.76
C ILE A 146 0.21 9.73 0.65
N TYR A 147 -0.73 10.14 1.53
CA TYR A 147 -1.26 11.51 1.51
C TYR A 147 -0.14 12.56 1.54
N HIS A 148 0.76 12.48 2.51
CA HIS A 148 1.82 13.49 2.63
C HIS A 148 2.82 13.44 1.48
N THR A 149 3.14 12.26 0.93
CA THR A 149 4.03 12.13 -0.24
C THR A 149 3.40 12.78 -1.47
N ILE A 150 2.13 12.50 -1.76
CA ILE A 150 1.43 13.07 -2.92
C ILE A 150 1.29 14.59 -2.80
N GLU A 151 0.91 15.09 -1.62
CA GLU A 151 0.76 16.54 -1.39
C GLU A 151 2.09 17.31 -1.48
N GLU A 152 3.21 16.68 -1.13
CA GLU A 152 4.52 17.28 -1.31
C GLU A 152 4.99 17.20 -2.77
N LEU A 153 4.72 16.09 -3.46
CA LEU A 153 5.01 15.94 -4.88
C LEU A 153 4.30 17.00 -5.72
N LYS A 154 2.99 17.23 -5.48
CA LYS A 154 2.22 18.32 -6.12
C LYS A 154 2.97 19.65 -6.08
N LYS A 155 3.50 20.04 -4.91
CA LYS A 155 4.27 21.29 -4.76
C LYS A 155 5.59 21.28 -5.54
N ARG A 156 6.32 20.17 -5.52
CA ARG A 156 7.61 20.02 -6.21
C ARG A 156 7.45 20.12 -7.73
N LEU A 157 6.35 19.57 -8.27
CA LEU A 157 6.01 19.65 -9.68
C LEU A 157 5.32 20.96 -10.07
N LYS A 158 4.97 21.83 -9.10
CA LYS A 158 4.23 23.07 -9.32
C LYS A 158 2.84 22.85 -9.93
N TRP A 159 2.15 21.80 -9.43
CA TRP A 159 0.71 21.62 -9.59
C TRP A 159 -0.07 22.84 -9.10
#